data_AF-A0A7Y0DJX6-F1
#
_entry.id   AF-A0A7Y0DJX6-F1
#
_cell.length_a   1.000
_cell.length_b   1.000
_cell.length_c   1.000
_cell.angle_alpha   90.00
_cell.angle_beta   90.00
_cell.angle_gamma   90.00
#
_symmetry.space_group_name_H-M   'P 1'
#
loop_
_entity.id
_entity.type
_entity.pdbx_description
1 polymer ?
#
loop_
_entity_poly.entity_id
_entity_poly.type
_entity_poly.pdbx_seq_one_letter_code
_entity_poly.pdbx_strand_id
1 'polypeptide(L)'
;MKIAVLPGDGIGPEIIEQAVLILNALGESFEIETAPVGGAAYAAHGHPLPESTLKLAKEADAILFGAVGDWKYDSLERPLRPEQAILGLRKNLNLFANFRPAILYPELAGASTLKPEIVSGLDILIIRELTGDVYFGQPRGVRESPDGPFKGQREGFDTMRYAEGEIRRIAHVAFQAAQKRDKRLTSVDKANVLETFQFWRDIVTDVHREYPDVALDHMYVDNAAMQLVRAPKKFDVMVTGNLFGDILSDAAAMLTGSIGMLPSASLDANNKGLYEPSHGSAPDIAGKGVANPLATILSAAMMLRYSLNKAQQADRIEVAVKKVLAQGLRTPDIFAVGTRKVGTKEMGAAVLQALA
;
A
#
# COMPACT_ATOMS: atom_id res chain seq x y z
N MET A 1 -12.76 20.15 3.61
CA MET A 1 -11.65 19.24 3.22
C MET A 1 -12.09 18.52 1.98
N LYS A 2 -11.29 18.60 0.91
CA LYS A 2 -11.58 18.01 -0.38
C LYS A 2 -10.91 16.65 -0.51
N ILE A 3 -11.69 15.63 -0.88
CA ILE A 3 -11.21 14.27 -1.09
C ILE A 3 -11.44 13.92 -2.56
N ALA A 4 -10.37 13.61 -3.28
CA ALA A 4 -10.45 13.03 -4.61
C ALA A 4 -10.72 11.53 -4.47
N VAL A 5 -11.85 11.05 -4.98
CA VAL A 5 -12.19 9.63 -5.00
C VAL A 5 -11.93 9.08 -6.40
N LEU A 6 -11.03 8.09 -6.49
CA LEU A 6 -10.57 7.48 -7.73
C LEU A 6 -10.90 5.97 -7.70
N PRO A 7 -12.11 5.56 -8.13
CA PRO A 7 -12.57 4.18 -7.91
C PRO A 7 -11.80 3.13 -8.73
N GLY A 8 -11.45 3.49 -9.97
CA GLY A 8 -10.71 2.63 -10.89
C GLY A 8 -11.55 1.49 -11.48
N ASP A 9 -10.96 0.28 -11.52
CA ASP A 9 -11.43 -0.89 -12.26
C ASP A 9 -11.71 -2.09 -11.33
N GLY A 10 -12.32 -3.13 -11.89
CA GLY A 10 -12.56 -4.41 -11.20
C GLY A 10 -13.42 -4.23 -9.95
N ILE A 11 -12.92 -4.69 -8.80
CA ILE A 11 -13.59 -4.51 -7.50
C ILE A 11 -13.50 -3.07 -6.95
N GLY A 12 -12.67 -2.21 -7.55
CA GLY A 12 -12.38 -0.85 -7.06
C GLY A 12 -13.63 -0.01 -6.78
N PRO A 13 -14.59 0.09 -7.72
CA PRO A 13 -15.87 0.75 -7.47
C PRO A 13 -16.68 0.17 -6.30
N GLU A 14 -16.72 -1.16 -6.15
CA GLU A 14 -17.53 -1.84 -5.13
C GLU A 14 -17.02 -1.54 -3.70
N ILE A 15 -15.70 -1.58 -3.49
CA ILE A 15 -15.07 -1.33 -2.19
C ILE A 15 -15.03 0.17 -1.84
N ILE A 16 -14.87 1.04 -2.85
CA ILE A 16 -14.88 2.50 -2.68
C ILE A 16 -16.28 3.00 -2.29
N GLU A 17 -17.34 2.42 -2.88
CA GLU A 17 -18.72 2.70 -2.47
C GLU A 17 -18.89 2.51 -0.94
N GLN A 18 -18.31 1.45 -0.39
CA GLN A 18 -18.41 1.18 1.05
C GLN A 18 -17.56 2.14 1.89
N ALA A 19 -16.34 2.49 1.46
CA ALA A 19 -15.52 3.46 2.17
C ALA A 19 -16.17 4.87 2.18
N VAL A 20 -16.74 5.31 1.06
CA VAL A 20 -17.48 6.58 0.96
C VAL A 20 -18.74 6.56 1.82
N LEU A 21 -19.46 5.43 1.88
CA LEU A 21 -20.59 5.25 2.79
C LEU A 21 -20.19 5.51 4.26
N ILE A 22 -19.05 4.94 4.68
CA ILE A 22 -18.51 5.15 6.03
C ILE A 22 -18.13 6.61 6.27
N LEU A 23 -17.41 7.24 5.32
CA LEU A 23 -17.01 8.65 5.44
C LEU A 23 -18.20 9.60 5.61
N ASN A 24 -19.28 9.38 4.85
CA ASN A 24 -20.51 10.19 4.93
C ASN A 24 -21.24 10.03 6.28
N ALA A 25 -21.01 8.95 7.01
CA ALA A 25 -21.66 8.67 8.29
C ALA A 25 -20.94 9.26 9.52
N LEU A 26 -19.76 9.87 9.34
CA LEU A 26 -18.94 10.37 10.46
C LEU A 26 -19.45 11.70 11.04
N GLY A 27 -20.41 12.35 10.39
CA GLY A 27 -20.91 13.68 10.78
C GLY A 27 -19.93 14.81 10.43
N GLU A 28 -19.02 14.58 9.50
CA GLU A 28 -18.02 15.53 9.02
C GLU A 28 -18.41 16.05 7.62
N SER A 29 -18.09 17.31 7.32
CA SER A 29 -18.34 17.89 5.99
C SER A 29 -17.13 17.71 5.08
N PHE A 30 -17.15 16.66 4.26
CA PHE A 30 -16.16 16.42 3.20
C PHE A 30 -16.71 16.86 1.83
N GLU A 31 -15.90 17.58 1.07
CA GLU A 31 -16.14 17.79 -0.36
C GLU A 31 -15.57 16.59 -1.11
N ILE A 32 -16.42 15.62 -1.44
CA ILE A 32 -16.02 14.41 -2.16
C ILE A 32 -16.26 14.61 -3.65
N GLU A 33 -15.19 14.58 -4.44
CA GLU A 33 -15.27 14.68 -5.90
C GLU A 33 -14.68 13.39 -6.52
N THR A 34 -15.43 12.78 -7.43
CA THR A 34 -15.03 11.51 -8.07
C THR A 34 -14.52 11.75 -9.48
N ALA A 35 -13.42 11.09 -9.86
CA ALA A 35 -12.88 11.12 -11.22
C ALA A 35 -12.48 9.73 -11.72
N PRO A 36 -12.54 9.47 -13.05
CA PRO A 36 -12.15 8.19 -13.61
C PRO A 36 -10.63 8.00 -13.57
N VAL A 37 -10.17 6.77 -13.36
CA VAL A 37 -8.74 6.40 -13.39
C VAL A 37 -8.58 4.98 -13.94
N GLY A 38 -7.40 4.62 -14.42
CA GLY A 38 -7.10 3.28 -14.92
C GLY A 38 -7.83 2.96 -16.23
N GLY A 39 -8.34 1.74 -16.34
CA GLY A 39 -9.09 1.27 -17.51
C GLY A 39 -10.39 2.04 -17.74
N ALA A 40 -11.06 2.48 -16.67
CA ALA A 40 -12.24 3.36 -16.75
C ALA A 40 -11.90 4.72 -17.38
N ALA A 41 -10.75 5.30 -17.02
CA ALA A 41 -10.27 6.52 -17.65
C ALA A 41 -9.83 6.30 -19.10
N TYR A 42 -9.15 5.18 -19.39
CA TYR A 42 -8.79 4.82 -20.76
C TYR A 42 -10.02 4.71 -21.64
N ALA A 43 -11.09 4.05 -21.17
CA ALA A 43 -12.35 3.93 -21.92
C ALA A 43 -13.02 5.29 -22.19
N ALA A 44 -12.90 6.25 -21.27
CA ALA A 44 -13.53 7.57 -21.39
C ALA A 44 -12.68 8.61 -22.14
N HIS A 45 -11.35 8.54 -22.04
CA HIS A 45 -10.43 9.61 -22.46
C HIS A 45 -9.22 9.12 -23.26
N GLY A 46 -9.08 7.80 -23.49
CA GLY A 46 -7.95 7.22 -24.19
C GLY A 46 -6.64 7.18 -23.40
N HIS A 47 -6.66 7.55 -22.11
CA HIS A 47 -5.47 7.57 -21.25
C HIS A 47 -5.82 7.10 -19.82
N PRO A 48 -4.97 6.29 -19.15
CA PRO A 48 -5.27 5.75 -17.82
C PRO A 48 -5.24 6.80 -16.70
N LEU A 49 -4.58 7.94 -16.90
CA LEU A 49 -4.59 9.09 -15.99
C LEU A 49 -4.85 10.38 -16.76
N PRO A 50 -6.11 10.81 -16.93
CA PRO A 50 -6.46 12.03 -17.64
C PRO A 50 -5.93 13.26 -16.89
N GLU A 51 -5.62 14.34 -17.62
CA GLU A 51 -5.14 15.59 -17.01
C GLU A 51 -6.14 16.16 -15.98
N SER A 52 -7.45 16.04 -16.24
CA SER A 52 -8.51 16.46 -15.32
C SER A 52 -8.46 15.69 -14.00
N THR A 53 -8.18 14.40 -14.05
CA THR A 53 -8.05 13.53 -12.86
C THR A 53 -6.80 13.88 -12.06
N LEU A 54 -5.68 14.11 -12.75
CA LEU A 54 -4.44 14.56 -12.09
C LEU A 54 -4.61 15.95 -11.47
N LYS A 55 -5.32 16.86 -12.13
CA LYS A 55 -5.64 18.19 -11.60
C LYS A 55 -6.46 18.08 -10.32
N LEU A 56 -7.53 17.27 -10.32
CA LEU A 56 -8.32 17.01 -9.12
C LEU A 56 -7.46 16.46 -7.98
N ALA A 57 -6.61 15.46 -8.27
CA ALA A 57 -5.72 14.87 -7.27
C ALA A 57 -4.71 15.88 -6.69
N LYS A 58 -4.25 16.86 -7.50
CA LYS A 58 -3.38 17.95 -7.05
C LYS A 58 -4.12 18.96 -6.16
N GLU A 59 -5.38 19.26 -6.47
CA GLU A 59 -6.22 20.23 -5.73
C GLU A 59 -6.79 19.67 -4.43
N ALA A 60 -7.02 18.35 -4.35
CA ALA A 60 -7.58 17.72 -3.15
C ALA A 60 -6.61 17.72 -1.95
N ASP A 61 -7.15 17.68 -0.73
CA ASP A 61 -6.37 17.53 0.51
C ASP A 61 -5.86 16.08 0.67
N ALA A 62 -6.62 15.10 0.17
CA ALA A 62 -6.25 13.69 0.14
C ALA A 62 -6.91 12.96 -1.03
N ILE A 63 -6.36 11.79 -1.40
CA ILE A 63 -6.89 10.93 -2.46
C ILE A 63 -7.28 9.59 -1.86
N LEU A 64 -8.53 9.16 -2.07
CA LEU A 64 -8.98 7.80 -1.79
C LEU A 64 -9.07 7.03 -3.11
N PHE A 65 -8.29 5.97 -3.24
CA PHE A 65 -8.10 5.22 -4.47
C PHE A 65 -8.57 3.77 -4.27
N GLY A 66 -9.30 3.24 -5.27
CA GLY A 66 -9.78 1.85 -5.25
C GLY A 66 -8.71 0.88 -5.75
N ALA A 67 -8.88 0.38 -6.97
CA ALA A 67 -7.91 -0.49 -7.62
C ALA A 67 -7.96 -0.26 -9.14
N VAL A 68 -6.90 -0.58 -9.86
CA VAL A 68 -6.85 -0.47 -11.33
C VAL A 68 -6.33 -1.75 -11.95
N GLY A 69 -6.74 -2.00 -13.20
CA GLY A 69 -6.37 -3.20 -13.96
C GLY A 69 -7.55 -4.14 -14.18
N ASP A 70 -7.62 -4.73 -15.37
CA ASP A 70 -8.57 -5.78 -15.76
C ASP A 70 -7.97 -6.49 -16.98
N TRP A 71 -8.23 -7.81 -17.12
CA TRP A 71 -7.66 -8.61 -18.21
C TRP A 71 -7.90 -8.03 -19.60
N LYS A 72 -9.01 -7.29 -19.81
CA LYS A 72 -9.30 -6.66 -21.10
C LYS A 72 -8.32 -5.55 -21.49
N TYR A 73 -7.56 -5.01 -20.55
CA TYR A 73 -6.60 -3.91 -20.78
C TYR A 73 -5.13 -4.39 -20.85
N ASP A 74 -4.86 -5.68 -20.62
CA ASP A 74 -3.49 -6.24 -20.61
C ASP A 74 -2.80 -6.19 -21.97
N SER A 75 -3.57 -6.13 -23.06
CA SER A 75 -3.07 -6.03 -24.43
C SER A 75 -2.68 -4.60 -24.84
N LEU A 76 -2.99 -3.58 -24.03
CA LEU A 76 -2.62 -2.20 -24.33
C LEU A 76 -1.10 -2.01 -24.29
N GLU A 77 -0.63 -1.04 -25.09
CA GLU A 77 0.75 -0.56 -25.00
C GLU A 77 1.08 -0.12 -23.57
N ARG A 78 2.30 -0.41 -23.11
CA ARG A 78 2.70 -0.22 -21.70
C ARG A 78 2.35 1.17 -21.12
N PRO A 79 2.53 2.31 -21.84
CA PRO A 79 2.16 3.64 -21.34
C PRO A 79 0.65 3.85 -21.14
N LEU A 80 -0.19 3.05 -21.80
CA LEU A 80 -1.65 3.17 -21.79
C LEU A 80 -2.33 2.17 -20.84
N ARG A 81 -1.57 1.26 -20.23
CA ARG A 81 -2.11 0.28 -19.30
C ARG A 81 -2.62 0.93 -18.00
N PRO A 82 -3.69 0.39 -17.36
CA PRO A 82 -4.28 0.97 -16.16
C PRO A 82 -3.29 1.23 -15.01
N GLU A 83 -2.31 0.36 -14.83
CA GLU A 83 -1.30 0.45 -13.77
C GLU A 83 -0.37 1.67 -13.94
N GLN A 84 -0.32 2.29 -15.13
CA GLN A 84 0.42 3.54 -15.30
C GLN A 84 -0.23 4.70 -14.54
N ALA A 85 -1.52 4.62 -14.23
CA ALA A 85 -2.19 5.68 -13.51
C ALA A 85 -1.67 5.85 -12.08
N ILE A 86 -1.49 4.74 -11.36
CA ILE A 86 -0.99 4.76 -9.99
C ILE A 86 0.47 5.22 -9.93
N LEU A 87 1.31 4.77 -10.88
CA LEU A 87 2.70 5.23 -11.01
C LEU A 87 2.75 6.73 -11.35
N GLY A 88 1.87 7.18 -12.25
CA GLY A 88 1.73 8.58 -12.65
C GLY A 88 1.31 9.47 -11.48
N LEU A 89 0.32 9.06 -10.69
CA LEU A 89 -0.13 9.78 -9.49
C LEU A 89 1.01 9.90 -8.47
N ARG A 90 1.64 8.78 -8.11
CA ARG A 90 2.74 8.76 -7.13
C ARG A 90 3.89 9.67 -7.54
N LYS A 91 4.28 9.64 -8.83
CA LYS A 91 5.34 10.50 -9.36
C LYS A 91 4.94 11.98 -9.39
N ASN A 92 3.77 12.31 -9.95
CA ASN A 92 3.35 13.71 -10.12
C ASN A 92 2.99 14.41 -8.81
N LEU A 93 2.64 13.65 -7.78
CA LEU A 93 2.33 14.15 -6.44
C LEU A 93 3.51 13.96 -5.47
N ASN A 94 4.63 13.42 -5.92
CA ASN A 94 5.81 13.12 -5.11
C ASN A 94 5.48 12.31 -3.84
N LEU A 95 4.62 11.30 -3.99
CA LEU A 95 4.19 10.40 -2.90
C LEU A 95 5.24 9.30 -2.70
N PHE A 96 6.37 9.66 -2.12
CA PHE A 96 7.56 8.81 -2.06
C PHE A 96 7.54 7.78 -0.93
N ALA A 97 6.72 7.98 0.11
CA ALA A 97 6.69 7.11 1.28
C ALA A 97 5.42 6.25 1.32
N ASN A 98 5.55 4.95 1.11
CA ASN A 98 4.44 4.01 1.21
C ASN A 98 4.41 3.31 2.57
N PHE A 99 3.37 3.56 3.35
CA PHE A 99 3.09 2.93 4.64
C PHE A 99 2.19 1.72 4.42
N ARG A 100 2.71 0.54 4.74
CA ARG A 100 2.00 -0.74 4.67
C ARG A 100 2.02 -1.43 6.03
N PRO A 101 1.03 -1.15 6.89
CA PRO A 101 0.88 -1.89 8.14
C PRO A 101 0.48 -3.35 7.85
N ALA A 102 1.16 -4.30 8.49
CA ALA A 102 0.75 -5.70 8.52
C ALA A 102 0.25 -6.02 9.93
N ILE A 103 -1.08 -5.98 10.09
CA ILE A 103 -1.77 -6.15 11.36
C ILE A 103 -2.59 -7.43 11.31
N LEU A 104 -2.45 -8.28 12.34
CA LEU A 104 -3.31 -9.44 12.51
C LEU A 104 -4.27 -9.24 13.68
N TYR A 105 -5.54 -9.02 13.34
CA TYR A 105 -6.64 -9.01 14.30
C TYR A 105 -6.75 -10.40 14.97
N PRO A 106 -6.88 -10.48 16.32
CA PRO A 106 -7.05 -11.76 17.02
C PRO A 106 -8.18 -12.62 16.45
N GLU A 107 -9.27 -11.99 16.02
CA GLU A 107 -10.44 -12.61 15.41
C GLU A 107 -10.15 -13.27 14.05
N LEU A 108 -9.00 -12.95 13.45
CA LEU A 108 -8.51 -13.47 12.17
C LEU A 108 -7.28 -14.37 12.35
N ALA A 109 -6.87 -14.70 13.58
CA ALA A 109 -5.68 -15.53 13.79
C ALA A 109 -5.75 -16.90 13.09
N GLY A 110 -6.96 -17.45 12.93
CA GLY A 110 -7.19 -18.69 12.18
C GLY A 110 -7.20 -18.55 10.66
N ALA A 111 -7.18 -17.34 10.10
CA ALA A 111 -7.08 -17.09 8.67
C ALA A 111 -5.62 -17.18 8.16
N SER A 112 -4.64 -16.97 9.05
CA SER A 112 -3.24 -17.15 8.70
C SER A 112 -2.90 -18.62 8.49
N THR A 113 -2.01 -18.89 7.54
CA THR A 113 -1.41 -20.22 7.34
C THR A 113 -0.28 -20.52 8.33
N LEU A 114 0.21 -19.49 9.04
CA LEU A 114 1.18 -19.69 10.12
C LEU A 114 0.50 -20.19 11.38
N LYS A 115 1.28 -20.89 12.22
CA LYS A 115 0.79 -21.29 13.55
C LYS A 115 0.41 -20.04 14.36
N PRO A 116 -0.75 -20.01 15.04
CA PRO A 116 -1.24 -18.82 15.73
C PRO A 116 -0.23 -18.17 16.69
N GLU A 117 0.57 -18.96 17.41
CA GLU A 117 1.59 -18.46 18.33
C GLU A 117 2.67 -17.60 17.64
N ILE A 118 2.95 -17.85 16.35
CA ILE A 118 3.95 -17.13 15.56
C ILE A 118 3.43 -15.75 15.14
N VAL A 119 2.14 -15.64 14.81
CA VAL A 119 1.61 -14.48 14.08
C VAL A 119 0.53 -13.70 14.84
N SER A 120 -0.21 -14.31 15.78
CA SER A 120 -1.30 -13.64 16.50
C SER A 120 -0.83 -12.38 17.23
N GLY A 121 -1.48 -11.24 17.00
CA GLY A 121 -1.05 -9.94 17.52
C GLY A 121 0.12 -9.32 16.74
N LEU A 122 0.35 -9.74 15.49
CA LEU A 122 1.29 -9.05 14.61
C LEU A 122 0.85 -7.61 14.41
N ASP A 123 1.77 -6.69 14.61
CA ASP A 123 1.63 -5.26 14.32
C ASP A 123 3.01 -4.75 13.91
N ILE A 124 3.27 -4.75 12.61
CA ILE A 124 4.50 -4.21 12.03
C ILE A 124 4.16 -3.20 10.95
N LEU A 125 5.07 -2.25 10.73
CA LEU A 125 4.92 -1.25 9.68
C LEU A 125 6.06 -1.37 8.67
N ILE A 126 5.73 -1.62 7.41
CA ILE A 126 6.71 -1.56 6.32
C ILE A 126 6.60 -0.20 5.63
N ILE A 127 7.72 0.50 5.53
CA ILE A 127 7.89 1.78 4.84
C ILE A 127 8.70 1.52 3.58
N ARG A 128 8.01 1.57 2.45
CA ARG A 128 8.55 1.34 1.12
C ARG A 128 8.79 2.68 0.43
N GLU A 129 10.00 2.91 -0.07
CA GLU A 129 10.23 4.01 -1.03
C GLU A 129 9.46 3.71 -2.32
N LEU A 130 8.75 4.69 -2.88
CA LEU A 130 7.69 4.40 -3.85
C LEU A 130 7.87 5.07 -5.22
N THR A 131 8.85 5.97 -5.37
CA THR A 131 8.99 6.85 -6.55
C THR A 131 10.32 6.71 -7.29
N GLY A 132 11.25 5.90 -6.77
CA GLY A 132 12.55 5.60 -7.38
C GLY A 132 12.78 4.10 -7.61
N ASP A 133 14.03 3.66 -7.47
CA ASP A 133 14.48 2.28 -7.72
C ASP A 133 14.35 1.85 -9.19
N VAL A 134 14.61 0.56 -9.45
CA VAL A 134 14.46 -0.13 -10.75
C VAL A 134 13.07 0.00 -11.37
N TYR A 135 12.05 0.38 -10.59
CA TYR A 135 10.69 0.61 -11.07
C TYR A 135 10.59 1.85 -11.95
N PHE A 136 11.42 2.87 -11.70
CA PHE A 136 11.44 4.12 -12.45
C PHE A 136 12.79 4.43 -13.12
N GLY A 137 13.83 3.67 -12.79
CA GLY A 137 15.18 3.90 -13.27
C GLY A 137 15.32 3.83 -14.80
N GLN A 138 16.14 4.74 -15.31
CA GLN A 138 16.49 4.86 -16.73
C GLN A 138 18.02 4.81 -16.89
N PRO A 139 18.53 4.26 -18.01
CA PRO A 139 17.78 3.69 -19.14
C PRO A 139 17.15 2.31 -18.85
N ARG A 140 16.15 1.90 -19.65
CA ARG A 140 15.54 0.56 -19.58
C ARG A 140 14.92 0.16 -20.93
N GLY A 141 14.68 -1.13 -21.15
CA GLY A 141 13.95 -1.61 -22.33
C GLY A 141 14.49 -2.94 -22.86
N VAL A 142 14.28 -3.17 -24.16
CA VAL A 142 14.83 -4.30 -24.91
C VAL A 142 15.76 -3.76 -25.99
N ARG A 143 16.96 -4.34 -26.11
CA ARG A 143 17.98 -3.95 -27.09
C ARG A 143 18.78 -5.17 -27.56
N GLU A 144 19.71 -4.97 -28.48
CA GLU A 144 20.82 -5.92 -28.66
C GLU A 144 21.89 -5.63 -27.60
N SER A 145 22.39 -6.67 -26.95
CA SER A 145 23.37 -6.56 -25.86
C SER A 145 24.64 -5.87 -26.37
N PRO A 146 25.05 -4.74 -25.78
CA PRO A 146 26.15 -3.94 -26.31
C PRO A 146 27.53 -4.52 -25.99
N ASP A 147 27.62 -5.37 -24.95
CA ASP A 147 28.86 -5.87 -24.37
C ASP A 147 28.66 -7.23 -23.69
N GLY A 148 29.66 -7.67 -22.91
CA GLY A 148 29.62 -8.92 -22.17
C GLY A 148 29.70 -10.19 -23.04
N PRO A 149 29.54 -11.37 -22.42
CA PRO A 149 29.66 -12.66 -23.10
C PRO A 149 28.53 -12.93 -24.12
N PHE A 150 27.47 -12.12 -24.12
CA PHE A 150 26.29 -12.29 -24.98
C PHE A 150 26.09 -11.12 -25.94
N LYS A 151 27.15 -10.35 -26.23
CA LYS A 151 27.11 -9.22 -27.16
C LYS A 151 26.43 -9.58 -28.49
N GLY A 152 25.51 -8.72 -28.93
CA GLY A 152 24.72 -8.89 -30.17
C GLY A 152 23.46 -9.76 -30.02
N GLN A 153 23.21 -10.37 -28.87
CA GLN A 153 21.95 -11.08 -28.60
C GLN A 153 20.87 -10.13 -28.09
N ARG A 154 19.60 -10.52 -28.24
CA ARG A 154 18.47 -9.77 -27.68
C ARG A 154 18.52 -9.78 -26.14
N GLU A 155 18.48 -8.60 -25.54
CA GLU A 155 18.63 -8.37 -24.10
C GLU A 155 17.49 -7.48 -23.59
N GLY A 156 16.87 -7.87 -22.47
CA GLY A 156 16.03 -6.97 -21.67
C GLY A 156 16.86 -6.41 -20.52
N PHE A 157 16.70 -5.12 -20.21
CA PHE A 157 17.46 -4.46 -19.14
C PHE A 157 16.64 -3.39 -18.41
N ASP A 158 16.96 -3.22 -17.13
CA ASP A 158 16.43 -2.17 -16.26
C ASP A 158 17.58 -1.62 -15.39
N THR A 159 17.47 -0.37 -14.95
CA THR A 159 18.53 0.28 -14.15
C THR A 159 18.06 0.51 -12.71
N MET A 160 18.66 -0.18 -11.74
CA MET A 160 18.45 0.08 -10.31
C MET A 160 19.32 1.25 -9.85
N ARG A 161 18.70 2.34 -9.42
CA ARG A 161 19.42 3.55 -8.98
C ARG A 161 18.64 4.32 -7.92
N TYR A 162 19.38 4.95 -7.01
CA TYR A 162 18.90 5.92 -6.05
C TYR A 162 19.89 7.08 -5.94
N ALA A 163 19.37 8.30 -5.84
CA ALA A 163 20.13 9.47 -5.41
C ALA A 163 20.06 9.64 -3.88
N GLU A 164 21.03 10.34 -3.31
CA GLU A 164 21.11 10.57 -1.85
C GLU A 164 19.81 11.16 -1.28
N GLY A 165 19.28 12.20 -1.93
CA GLY A 165 18.05 12.85 -1.47
C GLY A 165 16.82 11.93 -1.47
N GLU A 166 16.79 10.90 -2.32
CA GLU A 166 15.71 9.91 -2.36
C GLU A 166 15.75 8.98 -1.14
N ILE A 167 16.97 8.58 -0.73
CA ILE A 167 17.19 7.70 0.43
C ILE A 167 17.01 8.49 1.74
N ARG A 168 17.59 9.70 1.81
CA ARG A 168 17.55 10.53 3.01
C ARG A 168 16.11 10.86 3.43
N ARG A 169 15.25 11.26 2.48
CA ARG A 169 13.84 11.59 2.77
C ARG A 169 13.04 10.40 3.31
N ILE A 170 13.22 9.20 2.75
CA ILE A 170 12.49 8.00 3.21
C ILE A 170 13.04 7.50 4.55
N ALA A 171 14.35 7.63 4.77
CA ALA A 171 14.97 7.32 6.05
C ALA A 171 14.40 8.19 7.18
N HIS A 172 14.31 9.52 7.00
CA HIS A 172 13.69 10.41 7.99
C HIS A 172 12.24 10.01 8.31
N VAL A 173 11.43 9.72 7.28
CA VAL A 173 10.05 9.26 7.47
C VAL A 173 10.01 7.97 8.29
N ALA A 174 10.92 7.04 8.03
CA ALA A 174 10.97 5.77 8.76
C ALA A 174 11.42 5.91 10.21
N PHE A 175 12.43 6.72 10.49
CA PHE A 175 12.84 7.02 11.85
C PHE A 175 11.74 7.72 12.65
N GLN A 176 11.07 8.72 12.05
CA GLN A 176 9.95 9.41 12.70
C GLN A 176 8.76 8.48 12.96
N ALA A 177 8.50 7.50 12.07
CA ALA A 177 7.50 6.47 12.30
C ALA A 177 7.89 5.55 13.46
N ALA A 178 9.16 5.12 13.53
CA ALA A 178 9.67 4.29 14.62
C ALA A 178 9.61 5.02 15.98
N GLN A 179 9.90 6.33 16.02
CA GLN A 179 9.79 7.15 17.24
C GLN A 179 8.37 7.18 17.85
N LYS A 180 7.34 7.02 17.00
CA LYS A 180 5.93 6.95 17.41
C LYS A 180 5.46 5.54 17.74
N ARG A 181 6.35 4.55 17.66
CA ARG A 181 6.10 3.12 17.90
C ARG A 181 7.09 2.59 18.95
N ASP A 182 7.64 1.40 18.76
CA ASP A 182 8.54 0.72 19.71
C ASP A 182 10.01 1.15 19.55
N LYS A 183 10.26 2.24 18.80
CA LYS A 183 11.59 2.82 18.57
C LYS A 183 12.62 1.83 18.02
N ARG A 184 12.17 0.89 17.18
CA ARG A 184 13.05 -0.06 16.47
C ARG A 184 12.83 0.04 14.97
N LEU A 185 13.92 0.25 14.22
CA LEU A 185 13.90 0.35 12.77
C LEU A 185 14.84 -0.69 12.16
N THR A 186 14.30 -1.56 11.31
CA THR A 186 15.08 -2.46 10.46
C THR A 186 15.19 -1.91 9.04
N SER A 187 16.39 -1.53 8.61
CA SER A 187 16.67 -1.18 7.22
C SER A 187 17.00 -2.43 6.41
N VAL A 188 16.24 -2.70 5.36
CA VAL A 188 16.39 -3.90 4.54
C VAL A 188 17.02 -3.57 3.19
N ASP A 189 18.06 -4.32 2.80
CA ASP A 189 18.85 -4.05 1.60
C ASP A 189 19.48 -5.33 1.00
N LYS A 190 20.33 -5.17 -0.02
CA LYS A 190 21.23 -6.23 -0.53
C LYS A 190 22.66 -5.69 -0.70
N ALA A 191 23.18 -5.01 0.33
CA ALA A 191 24.47 -4.33 0.29
C ALA A 191 25.67 -5.26 0.08
N ASN A 192 25.53 -6.57 0.31
CA ASN A 192 26.58 -7.55 0.00
C ASN A 192 26.77 -7.85 -1.50
N VAL A 193 25.89 -7.34 -2.36
CA VAL A 193 25.94 -7.59 -3.81
C VAL A 193 25.74 -6.30 -4.63
N LEU A 194 24.84 -5.41 -4.20
CA LEU A 194 24.38 -4.29 -5.02
C LEU A 194 24.92 -2.96 -4.49
N GLU A 195 25.68 -2.24 -5.34
CA GLU A 195 26.21 -0.90 -5.04
C GLU A 195 25.11 0.08 -4.62
N THR A 196 23.96 0.06 -5.31
CA THR A 196 22.79 0.88 -4.95
C THR A 196 22.35 0.67 -3.51
N PHE A 197 22.48 -0.56 -2.99
CA PHE A 197 22.08 -0.90 -1.64
C PHE A 197 23.21 -0.79 -0.60
N GLN A 198 24.48 -0.82 -1.02
CA GLN A 198 25.57 -0.33 -0.18
C GLN A 198 25.39 1.18 0.07
N PHE A 199 25.15 1.94 -0.99
CA PHE A 199 24.86 3.38 -0.91
C PHE A 199 23.61 3.67 -0.06
N TRP A 200 22.53 2.90 -0.22
CA TRP A 200 21.35 2.95 0.66
C TRP A 200 21.73 2.81 2.13
N ARG A 201 22.50 1.77 2.46
CA ARG A 201 22.93 1.48 3.83
C ARG A 201 23.72 2.64 4.43
N ASP A 202 24.68 3.17 3.69
CA ASP A 202 25.53 4.28 4.14
C ASP A 202 24.70 5.53 4.49
N ILE A 203 23.73 5.90 3.63
CA ILE A 203 22.87 7.06 3.87
C ILE A 203 21.90 6.81 5.03
N VAL A 204 21.31 5.62 5.16
CA VAL A 204 20.43 5.31 6.30
C VAL A 204 21.21 5.34 7.62
N THR A 205 22.44 4.82 7.66
CA THR A 205 23.33 4.89 8.82
C THR A 205 23.74 6.33 9.14
N ASP A 206 23.94 7.18 8.14
CA ASP A 206 24.22 8.61 8.35
C ASP A 206 23.03 9.33 9.00
N VAL A 207 21.82 9.15 8.45
CA VAL A 207 20.58 9.75 9.00
C VAL A 207 20.31 9.28 10.42
N HIS A 208 20.66 8.03 10.77
CA HIS A 208 20.50 7.49 12.13
C HIS A 208 21.13 8.35 13.21
N ARG A 209 22.21 9.09 12.91
CA ARG A 209 22.89 9.98 13.86
C ARG A 209 21.96 11.07 14.40
N GLU A 210 20.92 11.42 13.65
CA GLU A 210 19.89 12.40 14.04
C GLU A 210 18.78 11.79 14.91
N TYR A 211 18.72 10.45 15.02
CA TYR A 211 17.70 9.69 15.74
C TYR A 211 18.31 8.70 16.74
N PRO A 212 19.11 9.18 17.72
CA PRO A 212 19.82 8.31 18.66
C PRO A 212 18.89 7.52 19.59
N ASP A 213 17.61 7.88 19.68
CA ASP A 213 16.62 7.18 20.49
C ASP A 213 15.96 5.99 19.77
N VAL A 214 16.23 5.81 18.46
CA VAL A 214 15.76 4.67 17.68
C VAL A 214 16.88 3.65 17.50
N ALA A 215 16.62 2.40 17.87
CA ALA A 215 17.52 1.29 17.59
C ALA A 215 17.45 0.93 16.09
N LEU A 216 18.58 1.06 15.40
CA LEU A 216 18.72 0.68 13.99
C LEU A 216 19.39 -0.70 13.87
N ASP A 217 18.77 -1.60 13.13
CA ASP A 217 19.41 -2.80 12.60
C ASP A 217 19.32 -2.85 11.07
N HIS A 218 20.24 -3.57 10.45
CA HIS A 218 20.24 -3.79 9.00
C HIS A 218 20.10 -5.27 8.68
N MET A 219 19.30 -5.59 7.67
CA MET A 219 19.02 -6.96 7.26
C MET A 219 19.09 -7.11 5.75
N TYR A 220 19.65 -8.22 5.26
CA TYR A 220 19.54 -8.53 3.85
C TYR A 220 18.13 -8.99 3.50
N VAL A 221 17.64 -8.63 2.30
CA VAL A 221 16.26 -8.89 1.84
C VAL A 221 15.86 -10.37 1.88
N ASP A 222 16.78 -11.28 1.58
CA ASP A 222 16.57 -12.73 1.70
C ASP A 222 16.38 -13.17 3.15
N ASN A 223 17.22 -12.68 4.06
CA ASN A 223 17.02 -12.94 5.49
C ASN A 223 15.73 -12.27 6.01
N ALA A 224 15.41 -11.05 5.58
CA ALA A 224 14.17 -10.38 5.96
C ALA A 224 12.93 -11.21 5.54
N ALA A 225 12.92 -11.74 4.31
CA ALA A 225 11.87 -12.65 3.84
C ALA A 225 11.76 -13.92 4.71
N MET A 226 12.89 -14.56 5.05
CA MET A 226 12.89 -15.71 5.96
C MET A 226 12.35 -15.36 7.35
N GLN A 227 12.68 -14.18 7.86
CA GLN A 227 12.35 -13.74 9.20
C GLN A 227 10.90 -13.31 9.34
N LEU A 228 10.31 -12.76 8.28
CA LEU A 228 8.86 -12.55 8.18
C LEU A 228 8.11 -13.87 8.37
N VAL A 229 8.58 -14.97 7.78
CA VAL A 229 7.94 -16.29 7.99
C VAL A 229 8.25 -16.85 9.39
N ARG A 230 9.49 -16.73 9.85
CA ARG A 230 9.97 -17.40 11.08
C ARG A 230 9.49 -16.73 12.36
N ALA A 231 9.56 -15.40 12.44
CA ALA A 231 9.32 -14.63 13.65
C ALA A 231 8.97 -13.17 13.32
N PRO A 232 7.82 -12.91 12.64
CA PRO A 232 7.50 -11.58 12.12
C PRO A 232 7.35 -10.53 13.23
N LYS A 233 6.92 -10.94 14.43
CA LYS A 233 6.77 -10.06 15.62
C LYS A 233 8.07 -9.44 16.12
N LYS A 234 9.23 -9.86 15.60
CA LYS A 234 10.50 -9.25 15.98
C LYS A 234 10.67 -7.85 15.39
N PHE A 235 9.99 -7.56 14.28
CA PHE A 235 10.05 -6.25 13.63
C PHE A 235 9.12 -5.26 14.33
N ASP A 236 9.44 -3.97 14.23
CA ASP A 236 8.53 -2.88 14.57
C ASP A 236 8.27 -2.06 13.30
N VAL A 237 9.26 -1.26 12.88
CA VAL A 237 9.26 -0.58 11.59
C VAL A 237 10.34 -1.19 10.69
N MET A 238 10.00 -1.43 9.44
CA MET A 238 10.94 -1.85 8.39
C MET A 238 11.01 -0.76 7.32
N VAL A 239 12.20 -0.43 6.82
CA VAL A 239 12.36 0.51 5.70
C VAL A 239 13.20 -0.12 4.59
N THR A 240 12.79 0.08 3.33
CA THR A 240 13.47 -0.54 2.18
C THR A 240 13.15 0.18 0.86
N GLY A 241 13.97 -0.08 -0.17
CA GLY A 241 13.74 0.38 -1.53
C GLY A 241 12.46 -0.21 -2.17
N ASN A 242 12.06 0.34 -3.30
CA ASN A 242 10.77 0.10 -3.94
C ASN A 242 10.50 -1.38 -4.26
N LEU A 243 11.42 -2.05 -4.97
CA LEU A 243 11.24 -3.44 -5.37
C LEU A 243 11.16 -4.38 -4.14
N PHE A 244 12.07 -4.21 -3.18
CA PHE A 244 12.11 -5.03 -1.98
C PHE A 244 10.90 -4.76 -1.07
N GLY A 245 10.47 -3.51 -0.96
CA GLY A 245 9.28 -3.14 -0.21
C GLY A 245 8.01 -3.72 -0.79
N ASP A 246 7.91 -3.79 -2.12
CA ASP A 246 6.81 -4.50 -2.81
C ASP A 246 6.71 -5.95 -2.33
N ILE A 247 7.80 -6.70 -2.51
CA ILE A 247 7.87 -8.13 -2.21
C ILE A 247 7.63 -8.40 -0.72
N LEU A 248 8.32 -7.67 0.15
CA LEU A 248 8.26 -7.92 1.60
C LEU A 248 6.90 -7.51 2.18
N SER A 249 6.29 -6.44 1.68
CA SER A 249 4.97 -6.01 2.16
C SER A 249 3.86 -6.94 1.70
N ASP A 250 3.91 -7.45 0.46
CA ASP A 250 2.98 -8.47 0.00
C ASP A 250 3.17 -9.80 0.73
N ALA A 251 4.42 -10.17 1.05
CA ALA A 251 4.71 -11.34 1.88
C ALA A 251 4.14 -11.17 3.29
N ALA A 252 4.44 -10.06 3.96
CA ALA A 252 3.91 -9.72 5.28
C ALA A 252 2.38 -9.68 5.29
N ALA A 253 1.79 -9.22 4.18
CA ALA A 253 0.36 -9.17 4.01
C ALA A 253 -0.30 -10.55 4.00
N MET A 254 0.30 -11.51 3.31
CA MET A 254 -0.21 -12.88 3.29
C MET A 254 -0.03 -13.58 4.65
N LEU A 255 0.94 -13.16 5.48
CA LEU A 255 1.10 -13.69 6.83
C LEU A 255 -0.12 -13.41 7.71
N THR A 256 -0.83 -12.31 7.50
CA THR A 256 -2.03 -11.97 8.29
C THR A 256 -3.27 -12.74 7.82
N GLY A 257 -3.14 -13.59 6.79
CA GLY A 257 -4.21 -14.46 6.30
C GLY A 257 -5.07 -13.87 5.19
N SER A 258 -5.08 -12.54 5.00
CA SER A 258 -5.70 -11.94 3.81
C SER A 258 -5.12 -10.56 3.51
N ILE A 259 -4.67 -10.38 2.25
CA ILE A 259 -4.34 -9.06 1.69
C ILE A 259 -5.59 -8.14 1.72
N GLY A 260 -6.80 -8.71 1.69
CA GLY A 260 -8.10 -8.03 1.77
C GLY A 260 -8.34 -7.19 3.03
N MET A 261 -7.45 -7.29 4.02
CA MET A 261 -7.53 -6.56 5.29
C MET A 261 -6.56 -5.39 5.40
N LEU A 262 -5.64 -5.22 4.45
CA LEU A 262 -4.49 -4.35 4.67
C LEU A 262 -4.61 -3.02 3.94
N PRO A 263 -4.73 -1.91 4.68
CA PRO A 263 -4.71 -0.60 4.08
C PRO A 263 -3.28 -0.22 3.65
N SER A 264 -3.18 0.75 2.75
CA SER A 264 -1.92 1.30 2.26
C SER A 264 -2.08 2.81 2.09
N ALA A 265 -1.01 3.54 2.40
CA ALA A 265 -0.93 4.99 2.19
C ALA A 265 0.37 5.36 1.50
N SER A 266 0.31 6.23 0.49
CA SER A 266 1.45 6.82 -0.19
C SER A 266 1.48 8.31 0.13
N LEU A 267 2.47 8.80 0.87
CA LEU A 267 2.52 10.16 1.38
C LEU A 267 3.63 11.00 0.73
N ASP A 268 3.36 12.29 0.56
CA ASP A 268 4.38 13.31 0.29
C ASP A 268 5.05 13.81 1.58
N ALA A 269 5.96 14.78 1.44
CA ALA A 269 6.68 15.39 2.55
C ALA A 269 5.77 16.19 3.52
N ASN A 270 4.56 16.56 3.10
CA ASN A 270 3.60 17.35 3.87
C ASN A 270 2.48 16.48 4.45
N ASN A 271 2.62 15.15 4.40
CA ASN A 271 1.60 14.17 4.79
C ASN A 271 0.30 14.23 3.96
N LYS A 272 0.27 14.89 2.80
CA LYS A 272 -0.79 14.67 1.82
C LYS A 272 -0.57 13.29 1.20
N GLY A 273 -1.64 12.51 1.10
CA GLY A 273 -1.54 11.11 0.72
C GLY A 273 -2.56 10.62 -0.29
N LEU A 274 -2.17 9.54 -0.97
CA LEU A 274 -3.05 8.62 -1.67
C LEU A 274 -3.24 7.37 -0.82
N TYR A 275 -4.49 7.03 -0.54
CA TYR A 275 -4.89 5.94 0.34
C TYR A 275 -5.64 4.89 -0.46
N GLU A 276 -5.16 3.66 -0.41
CA GLU A 276 -5.65 2.55 -1.24
C GLU A 276 -5.59 1.24 -0.45
N PRO A 277 -6.44 0.24 -0.76
CA PRO A 277 -6.17 -1.11 -0.27
C PRO A 277 -4.83 -1.62 -0.82
N SER A 278 -4.16 -2.50 -0.08
CA SER A 278 -2.91 -3.13 -0.57
C SER A 278 -3.15 -4.12 -1.71
N HIS A 279 -4.38 -4.68 -1.81
CA HIS A 279 -4.74 -5.61 -2.88
C HIS A 279 -5.05 -4.90 -4.20
N GLY A 280 -4.89 -5.63 -5.31
CA GLY A 280 -5.24 -5.18 -6.65
C GLY A 280 -6.74 -5.27 -6.98
N SER A 281 -7.05 -5.25 -8.28
CA SER A 281 -8.40 -5.13 -8.84
C SER A 281 -9.24 -6.40 -8.87
N ALA A 282 -8.63 -7.57 -8.58
CA ALA A 282 -9.26 -8.89 -8.54
C ALA A 282 -10.31 -9.15 -9.66
N PRO A 283 -9.90 -9.19 -10.94
CA PRO A 283 -10.82 -9.29 -12.08
C PRO A 283 -11.71 -10.54 -12.05
N ASP A 284 -11.24 -11.61 -11.42
CA ASP A 284 -11.96 -12.88 -11.27
C ASP A 284 -13.22 -12.76 -10.38
N ILE A 285 -13.30 -11.76 -9.51
CA ILE A 285 -14.46 -11.51 -8.63
C ILE A 285 -15.15 -10.16 -8.84
N ALA A 286 -14.66 -9.34 -9.77
CA ALA A 286 -15.24 -8.03 -10.08
C ALA A 286 -16.74 -8.10 -10.40
N GLY A 287 -17.53 -7.24 -9.77
CA GLY A 287 -18.98 -7.13 -9.99
C GLY A 287 -19.80 -8.27 -9.37
N LYS A 288 -19.18 -9.18 -8.60
CA LYS A 288 -19.89 -10.28 -7.93
C LYS A 288 -20.37 -9.92 -6.52
N GLY A 289 -20.05 -8.73 -6.00
CA GLY A 289 -20.47 -8.28 -4.67
C GLY A 289 -19.83 -9.06 -3.52
N VAL A 290 -18.66 -9.65 -3.75
CA VAL A 290 -17.96 -10.51 -2.78
C VAL A 290 -16.58 -10.00 -2.36
N ALA A 291 -16.12 -8.87 -2.91
CA ALA A 291 -14.87 -8.24 -2.53
C ALA A 291 -14.89 -7.80 -1.05
N ASN A 292 -13.75 -7.86 -0.38
CA ASN A 292 -13.60 -7.39 1.00
C ASN A 292 -13.40 -5.86 1.03
N PRO A 293 -14.34 -5.07 1.57
CA PRO A 293 -14.18 -3.61 1.61
C PRO A 293 -13.30 -3.13 2.77
N LEU A 294 -12.93 -4.01 3.71
CA LEU A 294 -12.32 -3.62 4.98
C LEU A 294 -10.96 -2.94 4.79
N ALA A 295 -10.10 -3.41 3.88
CA ALA A 295 -8.85 -2.72 3.55
C ALA A 295 -9.09 -1.28 3.07
N THR A 296 -10.07 -1.04 2.19
CA THR A 296 -10.37 0.30 1.67
C THR A 296 -10.97 1.21 2.75
N ILE A 297 -11.83 0.66 3.61
CA ILE A 297 -12.37 1.36 4.78
C ILE A 297 -11.25 1.76 5.75
N LEU A 298 -10.31 0.85 6.01
CA LEU A 298 -9.14 1.14 6.85
C LEU A 298 -8.18 2.13 6.18
N SER A 299 -8.08 2.14 4.85
CA SER A 299 -7.33 3.17 4.11
C SER A 299 -7.98 4.54 4.27
N ALA A 300 -9.31 4.63 4.30
CA ALA A 300 -10.01 5.85 4.64
C ALA A 300 -9.75 6.28 6.10
N ALA A 301 -9.61 5.35 7.05
CA ALA A 301 -9.17 5.67 8.41
C ALA A 301 -7.74 6.24 8.44
N MET A 302 -6.80 5.63 7.70
CA MET A 302 -5.45 6.16 7.52
C MET A 302 -5.48 7.59 6.93
N MET A 303 -6.33 7.84 5.94
CA MET A 303 -6.52 9.16 5.34
C MET A 303 -6.94 10.22 6.36
N LEU A 304 -7.95 9.90 7.16
CA LEU A 304 -8.42 10.77 8.23
C LEU A 304 -7.30 11.07 9.23
N ARG A 305 -6.53 10.06 9.62
CA ARG A 305 -5.45 10.20 10.60
C ARG A 305 -4.28 11.02 10.08
N TYR A 306 -3.76 10.69 8.90
CA TYR A 306 -2.46 11.18 8.43
C TYR A 306 -2.55 12.46 7.59
N SER A 307 -3.59 12.62 6.76
CA SER A 307 -3.73 13.82 5.90
C SER A 307 -4.74 14.84 6.42
N LEU A 308 -5.82 14.40 7.06
CA LEU A 308 -6.95 15.28 7.39
C LEU A 308 -7.00 15.70 8.87
N ASN A 309 -6.05 15.25 9.70
CA ASN A 309 -5.97 15.56 11.13
C ASN A 309 -7.26 15.22 11.90
N LYS A 310 -7.89 14.09 11.56
CA LYS A 310 -9.14 13.56 12.14
C LYS A 310 -8.90 12.21 12.84
N ALA A 311 -7.88 12.14 13.70
CA ALA A 311 -7.47 10.92 14.38
C ALA A 311 -8.61 10.23 15.16
N GLN A 312 -9.48 10.99 15.84
CA GLN A 312 -10.62 10.42 16.58
C GLN A 312 -11.62 9.70 15.66
N GLN A 313 -11.85 10.23 14.46
CA GLN A 313 -12.73 9.59 13.47
C GLN A 313 -12.07 8.34 12.87
N ALA A 314 -10.76 8.38 12.64
CA ALA A 314 -9.99 7.21 12.25
C ALA A 314 -10.10 6.09 13.30
N ASP A 315 -9.91 6.42 14.58
CA ASP A 315 -10.07 5.47 15.70
C ASP A 315 -11.48 4.85 15.71
N ARG A 316 -12.51 5.66 15.46
CA ARG A 316 -13.91 5.20 15.41
C ARG A 316 -14.14 4.17 14.29
N ILE A 317 -13.57 4.37 13.10
CA ILE A 317 -13.63 3.40 11.99
C ILE A 317 -12.90 2.12 12.38
N GLU A 318 -11.67 2.21 12.89
CA GLU A 318 -10.86 1.06 13.27
C GLU A 318 -11.54 0.21 14.35
N VAL A 319 -12.18 0.86 15.33
CA VAL A 319 -13.00 0.20 16.36
C VAL A 319 -14.23 -0.48 15.75
N ALA A 320 -14.92 0.17 14.80
CA ALA A 320 -16.07 -0.44 14.12
C ALA A 320 -15.68 -1.69 13.34
N VAL A 321 -14.55 -1.67 12.61
CA VAL A 321 -14.02 -2.85 11.91
C VAL A 321 -13.72 -3.98 12.91
N LYS A 322 -13.05 -3.69 14.03
CA LYS A 322 -12.81 -4.67 15.10
C LYS A 322 -14.12 -5.29 15.62
N LYS A 323 -15.14 -4.47 15.91
CA LYS A 323 -16.45 -4.94 16.37
C LYS A 323 -17.11 -5.90 15.37
N VAL A 324 -17.08 -5.58 14.08
CA VAL A 324 -17.68 -6.44 13.04
C VAL A 324 -16.95 -7.77 12.90
N LEU A 325 -15.61 -7.77 12.99
CA LEU A 325 -14.84 -9.00 13.03
C LEU A 325 -15.15 -9.84 14.28
N ALA A 326 -15.33 -9.21 15.43
CA ALA A 326 -15.71 -9.88 16.68
C ALA A 326 -17.13 -10.46 16.65
N GLN A 327 -18.04 -9.89 15.88
CA GLN A 327 -19.38 -10.45 15.61
C GLN A 327 -19.34 -11.69 14.69
N GLY A 328 -18.17 -12.07 14.17
CA GLY A 328 -18.00 -13.24 13.33
C GLY A 328 -18.39 -13.03 11.86
N LEU A 329 -18.56 -11.78 11.39
CA LEU A 329 -18.83 -11.51 9.97
C LEU A 329 -17.54 -11.61 9.16
N ARG A 330 -17.57 -12.31 8.02
CA ARG A 330 -16.42 -12.53 7.14
C ARG A 330 -16.82 -12.44 5.68
N THR A 331 -16.07 -11.69 4.87
CA THR A 331 -16.11 -11.85 3.41
C THR A 331 -15.40 -13.15 3.00
N PRO A 332 -15.58 -13.65 1.76
CA PRO A 332 -15.10 -14.98 1.38
C PRO A 332 -13.58 -15.21 1.55
N ASP A 333 -12.77 -14.17 1.39
CA ASP A 333 -11.31 -14.20 1.53
C ASP A 333 -10.84 -14.45 2.98
N ILE A 334 -11.65 -14.10 3.97
CA ILE A 334 -11.36 -14.27 5.40
C ILE A 334 -12.34 -15.23 6.09
N PHE A 335 -13.14 -15.98 5.32
CA PHE A 335 -14.13 -16.90 5.86
C PHE A 335 -13.46 -18.07 6.58
N ALA A 336 -13.95 -18.37 7.78
CA ALA A 336 -13.59 -19.56 8.53
C ALA A 336 -14.86 -20.33 8.96
N VAL A 337 -14.76 -21.65 9.09
CA VAL A 337 -15.86 -22.48 9.61
C VAL A 337 -16.30 -21.96 10.98
N GLY A 338 -17.60 -21.80 11.18
CA GLY A 338 -18.17 -21.23 12.41
C GLY A 338 -18.35 -19.71 12.38
N THR A 339 -17.95 -19.04 11.30
CA THR A 339 -18.21 -17.60 11.06
C THR A 339 -19.39 -17.39 10.10
N ARG A 340 -19.91 -16.17 10.03
CA ARG A 340 -20.97 -15.78 9.10
C ARG A 340 -20.36 -15.18 7.83
N LYS A 341 -20.50 -15.89 6.72
CA LYS A 341 -20.09 -15.39 5.40
C LYS A 341 -21.04 -14.28 4.92
N VAL A 342 -20.49 -13.15 4.49
CA VAL A 342 -21.23 -11.97 4.00
C VAL A 342 -20.62 -11.43 2.70
N GLY A 343 -21.39 -10.66 1.94
CA GLY A 343 -20.90 -9.94 0.75
C GLY A 343 -20.35 -8.55 1.05
N THR A 344 -19.88 -7.83 0.03
CA THR A 344 -19.26 -6.50 0.15
C THR A 344 -20.18 -5.47 0.82
N LYS A 345 -21.43 -5.36 0.34
CA LYS A 345 -22.41 -4.39 0.86
C LYS A 345 -22.86 -4.73 2.28
N GLU A 346 -23.03 -6.02 2.59
CA GLU A 346 -23.41 -6.47 3.93
C GLU A 346 -22.29 -6.20 4.94
N MET A 347 -21.02 -6.40 4.55
CA MET A 347 -19.87 -6.02 5.36
C MET A 347 -19.81 -4.51 5.60
N GLY A 348 -19.98 -3.70 4.55
CA GLY A 348 -20.02 -2.23 4.67
C GLY A 348 -21.15 -1.73 5.59
N ALA A 349 -22.35 -2.29 5.45
CA ALA A 349 -23.49 -1.99 6.31
C ALA A 349 -23.24 -2.38 7.78
N ALA A 350 -22.58 -3.51 8.03
CA ALA A 350 -22.22 -3.91 9.39
C ALA A 350 -21.22 -2.94 10.03
N VAL A 351 -20.22 -2.48 9.28
CA VAL A 351 -19.27 -1.46 9.76
C VAL A 351 -20.00 -0.15 10.05
N LEU A 352 -20.88 0.28 9.16
CA LEU A 352 -21.71 1.47 9.34
C LEU A 352 -22.53 1.39 10.64
N GLN A 353 -23.17 0.25 10.90
CA GLN A 353 -23.93 0.03 12.13
C GLN A 353 -23.04 0.04 13.38
N ALA A 354 -21.80 -0.46 13.28
CA ALA A 354 -20.85 -0.52 14.38
C ALA A 354 -20.17 0.83 14.73
N LEU A 355 -20.33 1.86 13.88
CA LEU A 355 -19.92 3.23 14.17
C LEU A 355 -20.79 3.90 15.26
N ALA A 356 -22.03 3.43 15.45
CA ALA A 356 -23.00 3.98 16.39
C ALA A 356 -22.58 3.82 17.86
#